data_AF-A0A661TRW4-F1
#
_entry.id   AF-A0A661TRW4-F1
#
_cell.length_a   1.000
_cell.length_b   1.000
_cell.length_c   1.000
_cell.angle_alpha   90.00
_cell.angle_beta   90.00
_cell.angle_gamma   90.00
#
_symmetry.space_group_name_H-M   'P 1'
#
loop_
_entity.id
_entity.type
_entity.pdbx_description
1 polymer ?
#
loop_
_entity_poly.entity_id
_entity_poly.type
_entity_poly.pdbx_seq_one_letter_code
_entity_poly.pdbx_strand_id
1 'polypeptide(L)'
;MGYMENFKTYTTKQTVNLIMKALGNTSDENLIRLTYAAERIAPRFKPEIGKVRKMFEDKAPAYFLAQKVLKEIHPNVRDKMVLNFMINYILLGPKNRENFQKKEGIPCPAVIVISPTMRCNLRCIGCYAGDYSKKDDLPYEYVDKVITEAKEMGTYFYVITGGEAFVRDDMLDIYKKHNDAA
;
A
#
# COMPACT_ATOMS: atom_id res chain seq x y z
N MET A 1 11.95 18.48 9.60
CA MET A 1 10.49 18.28 9.44
C MET A 1 9.81 18.82 10.67
N GLY A 2 8.89 19.78 10.53
CA GLY A 2 8.37 20.56 11.66
C GLY A 2 7.40 19.79 12.55
N TYR A 3 7.42 20.05 13.85
CA TYR A 3 6.52 19.47 14.87
C TYR A 3 5.04 19.46 14.46
N MET A 4 4.61 20.49 13.73
CA MET A 4 3.24 20.65 13.21
C MET A 4 2.87 19.63 12.12
N GLU A 5 3.82 19.20 11.30
CA GLU A 5 3.60 18.19 10.25
C GLU A 5 3.53 16.79 10.89
N ASN A 6 4.42 16.52 11.85
CA ASN A 6 4.39 15.28 12.63
C ASN A 6 3.09 15.12 13.43
N PHE A 7 2.58 16.20 14.03
CA PHE A 7 1.30 16.18 14.73
C PHE A 7 0.13 15.91 13.77
N LYS A 8 0.10 16.53 12.58
CA LYS A 8 -0.91 16.25 11.55
C LYS A 8 -0.86 14.81 11.07
N THR A 9 0.32 14.25 10.84
CA THR A 9 0.47 12.84 10.45
C THR A 9 0.01 11.90 11.58
N TYR A 10 0.34 12.21 12.83
CA TYR A 10 -0.10 11.43 13.99
C TYR A 10 -1.62 11.43 14.13
N THR A 11 -2.26 12.60 14.11
CA THR A 11 -3.73 12.69 14.19
C THR A 11 -4.40 11.98 13.03
N THR A 12 -3.87 12.15 11.80
CA THR A 12 -4.36 11.40 10.62
C THR A 12 -4.27 9.89 10.81
N LYS A 13 -3.14 9.38 11.34
CA LYS A 13 -2.97 7.95 11.65
C LYS A 13 -4.01 7.44 12.65
N GLN A 14 -4.25 8.20 13.71
CA GLN A 14 -5.25 7.83 14.73
C GLN A 14 -6.67 7.85 14.16
N THR A 15 -7.01 8.86 13.36
CA THR A 15 -8.31 8.95 12.68
C THR A 15 -8.52 7.78 11.72
N VAL A 16 -7.52 7.43 10.91
CA VAL A 16 -7.60 6.27 10.00
C VAL A 16 -7.78 4.98 10.78
N ASN A 17 -7.04 4.74 11.86
CA ASN A 17 -7.20 3.55 12.69
C ASN A 17 -8.59 3.45 13.33
N LEU A 18 -9.13 4.56 13.84
CA LEU A 18 -10.48 4.61 14.41
C LEU A 18 -11.54 4.32 13.35
N ILE A 19 -11.41 4.93 12.17
CA ILE A 19 -12.26 4.65 11.02
C ILE A 19 -12.18 3.17 10.68
N MET A 20 -10.98 2.59 10.52
CA MET A 20 -10.79 1.18 10.16
C MET A 20 -11.44 0.20 11.13
N LYS A 21 -11.31 0.43 12.44
CA LYS A 21 -12.00 -0.36 13.46
C LYS A 21 -13.51 -0.26 13.35
N ALA A 22 -14.04 0.90 12.96
CA ALA A 22 -15.46 1.07 12.71
C ALA A 22 -15.90 0.41 11.38
N LEU A 23 -15.15 0.57 10.28
CA LEU A 23 -15.50 0.05 8.95
C LEU A 23 -15.63 -1.47 8.93
N GLY A 24 -14.82 -2.19 9.70
CA GLY A 24 -14.89 -3.66 9.78
C GLY A 24 -16.27 -4.20 10.21
N ASN A 25 -17.04 -3.41 10.96
CA ASN A 25 -18.35 -3.79 11.50
C ASN A 25 -19.52 -2.98 10.91
N THR A 26 -19.26 -2.18 9.87
CA THR A 26 -20.23 -1.20 9.36
C THR A 26 -20.92 -1.68 8.08
N SER A 27 -22.23 -1.43 7.95
CA SER A 27 -22.99 -1.72 6.71
C SER A 27 -22.58 -0.80 5.57
N ASP A 28 -22.77 -1.24 4.32
CA ASP A 28 -22.40 -0.46 3.13
C ASP A 28 -23.04 0.94 3.10
N GLU A 29 -24.30 1.05 3.54
CA GLU A 29 -25.01 2.32 3.65
C GLU A 29 -24.31 3.29 4.60
N ASN A 30 -23.78 2.79 5.71
CA ASN A 30 -23.05 3.60 6.66
C ASN A 30 -21.64 3.94 6.14
N LEU A 31 -20.99 3.05 5.38
CA LEU A 31 -19.73 3.37 4.68
C LEU A 31 -19.93 4.52 3.68
N ILE A 32 -20.99 4.46 2.89
CA ILE A 32 -21.40 5.53 1.96
C ILE A 32 -21.66 6.83 2.74
N ARG A 33 -22.41 6.79 3.85
CA ARG A 33 -22.65 7.97 4.70
C ARG A 33 -21.35 8.58 5.24
N LEU A 34 -20.40 7.76 5.68
CA LEU A 34 -19.10 8.22 6.19
C LEU A 34 -18.29 8.97 5.14
N THR A 35 -18.42 8.62 3.85
CA THR A 35 -17.73 9.38 2.79
C THR A 35 -18.20 10.85 2.73
N TYR A 36 -19.48 11.13 2.97
CA TYR A 36 -19.99 12.52 2.99
C TYR A 36 -19.43 13.31 4.18
N ALA A 37 -19.25 12.67 5.33
CA ALA A 37 -18.57 13.27 6.47
C ALA A 37 -17.08 13.52 6.16
N ALA A 38 -16.41 12.57 5.50
CA ALA A 38 -15.01 12.69 5.11
C ALA A 38 -14.77 13.87 4.15
N GLU A 39 -15.68 14.14 3.21
CA GLU A 39 -15.58 15.32 2.33
C GLU A 39 -15.58 16.64 3.11
N ARG A 40 -16.34 16.73 4.21
CA ARG A 40 -16.38 17.93 5.05
C ARG A 40 -15.10 18.11 5.87
N ILE A 41 -14.51 17.02 6.32
CA ILE A 41 -13.27 17.01 7.11
C ILE A 41 -12.06 17.29 6.22
N ALA A 42 -12.06 16.76 5.00
CA ALA A 42 -10.92 16.83 4.09
C ALA A 42 -11.35 17.31 2.68
N PRO A 43 -11.74 18.60 2.53
CA PRO A 43 -12.29 19.12 1.28
C PRO A 43 -11.34 18.97 0.07
N ARG A 44 -10.03 18.95 0.34
CA ARG A 44 -8.99 18.74 -0.67
C ARG A 44 -9.13 17.39 -1.41
N PHE A 45 -9.65 16.36 -0.75
CA PHE A 45 -9.78 15.01 -1.32
C PHE A 45 -11.20 14.71 -1.80
N LYS A 46 -12.05 15.74 -1.94
CA LYS A 46 -13.45 15.57 -2.33
C LYS A 46 -13.63 14.77 -3.63
N PRO A 47 -12.87 15.00 -4.72
CA PRO A 47 -12.98 14.19 -5.94
C PRO A 47 -12.67 12.71 -5.71
N GLU A 48 -11.63 12.41 -4.93
CA GLU A 48 -11.20 11.05 -4.62
C GLU A 48 -12.22 10.34 -3.73
N ILE A 49 -12.72 11.03 -2.69
CA ILE A 49 -13.76 10.51 -1.80
C ILE A 49 -15.06 10.22 -2.58
N GLY A 50 -15.43 11.09 -3.53
CA GLY A 50 -16.58 10.86 -4.40
C GLY A 50 -16.41 9.64 -5.31
N LYS A 51 -15.22 9.39 -5.84
CA LYS A 51 -14.91 8.16 -6.60
C LYS A 51 -15.05 6.91 -5.74
N VAL A 52 -14.54 6.96 -4.51
CA VAL A 52 -14.70 5.87 -3.55
C VAL A 52 -16.18 5.63 -3.28
N ARG A 53 -16.96 6.67 -2.98
CA ARG A 53 -18.42 6.52 -2.77
C ARG A 53 -19.10 5.81 -3.95
N LYS A 54 -18.87 6.31 -5.17
CA LYS A 54 -19.47 5.73 -6.37
C LYS A 54 -19.07 4.26 -6.55
N MET A 55 -17.83 3.91 -6.22
CA MET A 55 -17.36 2.51 -6.25
C MET A 55 -18.12 1.59 -5.28
N PHE A 56 -18.51 2.10 -4.11
CA PHE A 56 -19.35 1.38 -3.14
C PHE A 56 -20.82 1.31 -3.61
N GLU A 57 -21.37 2.39 -4.15
CA GLU A 57 -22.75 2.44 -4.68
C GLU A 57 -22.92 1.49 -5.87
N ASP A 58 -21.98 1.50 -6.81
CA ASP A 58 -22.01 0.70 -8.05
C ASP A 58 -21.58 -0.76 -7.81
N LYS A 59 -21.15 -1.13 -6.59
CA LYS A 59 -20.55 -2.43 -6.26
C LYS A 59 -19.50 -2.88 -7.29
N ALA A 60 -18.61 -1.95 -7.66
CA ALA A 60 -17.57 -2.23 -8.64
C ALA A 60 -16.64 -3.37 -8.17
N PRO A 61 -15.84 -4.01 -9.05
CA PRO A 61 -14.95 -5.11 -8.65
C PRO A 61 -14.05 -4.81 -7.43
N ALA A 62 -13.56 -3.58 -7.33
CA ALA A 62 -12.73 -3.12 -6.21
C ALA A 62 -13.50 -3.03 -4.87
N TYR A 63 -14.83 -2.87 -4.87
CA TYR A 63 -15.66 -2.94 -3.67
C TYR A 63 -15.63 -4.34 -3.06
N PHE A 64 -15.75 -5.40 -3.88
CA PHE A 64 -15.68 -6.77 -3.39
C PHE A 64 -14.30 -7.08 -2.77
N LEU A 65 -13.23 -6.59 -3.40
CA LEU A 65 -11.89 -6.71 -2.84
C LEU A 65 -11.78 -5.99 -1.49
N ALA A 66 -12.29 -4.76 -1.40
CA ALA A 66 -12.28 -3.99 -0.15
C ALA A 66 -13.05 -4.71 0.96
N GLN A 67 -14.22 -5.30 0.66
CA GLN A 67 -15.02 -6.08 1.61
C GLN A 67 -14.23 -7.28 2.15
N LYS A 68 -13.56 -8.04 1.27
CA LYS A 68 -12.71 -9.18 1.68
C LYS A 68 -11.56 -8.73 2.56
N VAL A 69 -10.85 -7.66 2.17
CA VAL A 69 -9.77 -7.09 2.96
C VAL A 69 -10.25 -6.67 4.36
N LEU A 70 -11.44 -6.07 4.45
CA LEU A 70 -11.98 -5.59 5.72
C LEU A 70 -12.47 -6.71 6.65
N LYS A 71 -13.07 -7.77 6.08
CA LYS A 71 -13.79 -8.82 6.81
C LYS A 71 -13.02 -10.12 7.00
N GLU A 72 -12.17 -10.49 6.05
CA GLU A 72 -11.52 -11.81 6.01
C GLU A 72 -10.05 -11.76 6.47
N ILE A 73 -9.37 -10.62 6.34
CA ILE A 73 -7.96 -10.48 6.75
C ILE A 73 -7.86 -10.28 8.27
N HIS A 74 -6.91 -10.97 8.89
CA HIS A 74 -6.61 -10.82 10.31
C HIS A 74 -6.36 -9.33 10.70
N PRO A 75 -6.96 -8.81 11.80
CA PRO A 75 -6.90 -7.38 12.14
C PRO A 75 -5.49 -6.78 12.16
N ASN A 76 -4.51 -7.49 12.72
CA ASN A 76 -3.12 -7.00 12.76
C ASN A 76 -2.49 -6.78 11.38
N VAL A 77 -2.85 -7.60 10.39
CA VAL A 77 -2.35 -7.48 9.01
C VAL A 77 -3.13 -6.41 8.27
N ARG A 78 -4.47 -6.46 8.38
CA ARG A 78 -5.39 -5.50 7.76
C ARG A 78 -5.06 -4.07 8.18
N ASP A 79 -4.97 -3.82 9.49
CA ASP A 79 -4.80 -2.47 10.02
C ASP A 79 -3.45 -1.90 9.57
N LYS A 80 -2.39 -2.72 9.57
CA LYS A 80 -1.05 -2.29 9.11
C LYS A 80 -1.02 -2.00 7.61
N MET A 81 -1.55 -2.92 6.79
CA MET A 81 -1.62 -2.78 5.33
C MET A 81 -2.43 -1.54 4.94
N VAL A 82 -3.62 -1.38 5.51
CA VAL A 82 -4.50 -0.25 5.17
C VAL A 82 -3.93 1.07 5.68
N LEU A 83 -3.32 1.10 6.86
CA LEU A 83 -2.64 2.30 7.36
C LEU A 83 -1.52 2.75 6.41
N ASN A 84 -0.64 1.83 6.02
CA ASN A 84 0.47 2.15 5.12
C ASN A 84 -0.03 2.53 3.72
N PHE A 85 -1.03 1.83 3.20
CA PHE A 85 -1.62 2.14 1.90
C PHE A 85 -2.31 3.51 1.89
N MET A 86 -3.17 3.79 2.87
CA MET A 86 -3.94 5.04 2.91
C MET A 86 -3.06 6.25 3.26
N ILE A 87 -2.17 6.14 4.24
CA ILE A 87 -1.37 7.28 4.68
C ILE A 87 -0.12 7.42 3.84
N ASN A 88 0.69 6.37 3.69
CA ASN A 88 1.99 6.52 3.04
C ASN A 88 1.83 6.51 1.51
N TYR A 89 1.07 5.57 0.94
CA TYR A 89 0.93 5.50 -0.52
C TYR A 89 -0.04 6.52 -1.13
N ILE A 90 -1.28 6.63 -0.60
CA ILE A 90 -2.33 7.51 -1.16
C ILE A 90 -2.17 8.96 -0.72
N LEU A 91 -1.91 9.23 0.56
CA LEU A 91 -1.91 10.60 1.10
C LEU A 91 -0.55 11.30 0.98
N LEU A 92 0.52 10.69 1.51
CA LEU A 92 1.85 11.30 1.56
C LEU A 92 2.63 11.09 0.26
N GLY A 93 2.51 9.90 -0.33
CA GLY A 93 3.21 9.48 -1.53
C GLY A 93 3.13 10.49 -2.69
N PRO A 94 1.94 10.95 -3.14
CA PRO A 94 1.84 11.86 -4.28
C PRO A 94 2.58 13.18 -4.04
N LYS A 95 2.48 13.76 -2.84
CA LYS A 95 3.19 15.00 -2.47
C LYS A 95 4.70 14.80 -2.51
N ASN A 96 5.19 13.69 -1.96
CA ASN A 96 6.62 13.38 -1.95
C ASN A 96 7.17 13.14 -3.36
N ARG A 97 6.44 12.38 -4.18
CA ARG A 97 6.79 12.14 -5.59
C ARG A 97 6.81 13.42 -6.42
N GLU A 98 5.83 14.31 -6.22
CA GLU A 98 5.79 15.62 -6.88
C GLU A 98 6.98 16.49 -6.48
N ASN A 99 7.33 16.53 -5.18
CA ASN A 99 8.50 17.27 -4.69
C ASN A 99 9.80 16.71 -5.25
N PHE A 100 9.94 15.38 -5.30
CA PHE A 100 11.10 14.71 -5.90
C PHE A 100 11.23 15.08 -7.38
N GLN A 101 10.14 14.98 -8.14
CA GLN A 101 10.13 15.34 -9.57
C GLN A 101 10.49 16.82 -9.81
N LYS A 102 10.01 17.74 -8.97
CA LYS A 102 10.39 19.16 -9.06
C LYS A 102 11.87 19.40 -8.78
N LYS A 103 12.47 18.62 -7.88
CA LYS A 103 13.88 18.77 -7.46
C LYS A 103 14.84 18.15 -8.47
N GLU A 104 14.57 16.92 -8.90
CA GLU A 104 15.50 16.11 -9.71
C GLU A 104 15.14 16.14 -11.21
N GLY A 105 13.95 16.63 -11.59
CA GLY A 105 13.49 16.67 -12.97
C GLY A 105 13.04 15.30 -13.53
N ILE A 106 13.00 14.25 -12.69
CA ILE A 106 12.69 12.87 -13.09
C ILE A 106 11.42 12.39 -12.38
N PRO A 107 10.45 11.77 -13.08
CA PRO A 107 9.27 11.22 -12.45
C PRO A 107 9.60 10.03 -11.55
N CYS A 108 9.00 9.99 -10.35
CA CYS A 108 9.12 8.86 -9.43
C CYS A 108 7.98 7.84 -9.64
N PRO A 109 8.27 6.53 -9.67
CA PRO A 109 7.24 5.50 -9.78
C PRO A 109 6.32 5.50 -8.55
N ALA A 110 5.02 5.38 -8.77
CA ALA A 110 4.07 5.23 -7.67
C ALA A 110 4.15 3.83 -7.03
N VAL A 111 4.46 2.81 -7.84
CA VAL A 111 4.50 1.39 -7.45
C VAL A 111 5.76 0.76 -8.03
N ILE A 112 6.42 -0.09 -7.26
CA ILE A 112 7.55 -0.89 -7.72
C ILE A 112 7.22 -2.37 -7.56
N VAL A 113 7.45 -3.15 -8.61
CA VAL A 113 7.32 -4.60 -8.59
C VAL A 113 8.70 -5.21 -8.43
N ILE A 114 8.90 -6.02 -7.39
CA ILE A 114 10.19 -6.64 -7.07
C ILE A 114 10.03 -8.15 -7.15
N SER A 115 10.87 -8.80 -7.95
CA SER A 115 10.95 -10.25 -8.02
C SER A 115 12.21 -10.76 -7.33
N PRO A 116 12.22 -10.91 -5.99
CA PRO A 116 13.42 -11.25 -5.23
C PRO A 116 14.02 -12.62 -5.61
N THR A 117 13.19 -13.53 -6.12
CA THR A 117 13.60 -14.87 -6.53
C THR A 117 12.71 -15.39 -7.64
N MET A 118 13.24 -16.26 -8.50
CA MET A 118 12.48 -17.08 -9.45
C MET A 118 12.30 -18.52 -8.97
N ARG A 119 12.84 -18.86 -7.79
CA ARG A 119 12.64 -20.17 -7.16
C ARG A 119 11.19 -20.28 -6.70
N CYS A 120 10.60 -21.44 -6.92
CA CYS A 120 9.21 -21.72 -6.56
C CYS A 120 9.08 -23.20 -6.20
N ASN A 121 8.27 -23.50 -5.17
CA ASN A 121 7.89 -24.85 -4.77
C ASN A 121 6.80 -25.46 -5.69
N LEU A 122 6.28 -24.70 -6.65
CA LEU A 122 5.26 -25.12 -7.62
C LEU A 122 5.75 -25.01 -9.07
N ARG A 123 4.95 -25.53 -10.02
CA ARG A 123 5.23 -25.55 -11.47
C ARG A 123 3.97 -25.30 -12.30
N CYS A 124 3.34 -24.15 -12.09
CA CYS A 124 2.07 -23.81 -12.73
C CYS A 124 2.20 -23.70 -14.25
N ILE A 125 1.20 -24.20 -14.99
CA ILE A 125 1.10 -24.04 -16.44
C ILE A 125 0.90 -22.54 -16.75
N GLY A 126 1.73 -21.99 -17.64
CA GLY A 126 1.67 -20.56 -18.04
C GLY A 126 2.36 -19.59 -17.08
N CYS A 127 3.19 -20.07 -16.15
CA CYS A 127 3.92 -19.21 -15.22
C CYS A 127 5.12 -18.53 -15.89
N TYR A 128 5.06 -17.20 -16.04
CA TYR A 128 6.18 -16.43 -16.60
C TYR A 128 7.48 -16.61 -15.82
N ALA A 129 7.42 -16.70 -14.48
CA ALA A 129 8.60 -16.81 -13.63
C ALA A 129 9.28 -18.19 -13.74
N GLY A 130 8.53 -19.21 -14.18
CA GLY A 130 9.06 -20.55 -14.40
C GLY A 130 10.09 -20.61 -15.53
N ASP A 131 10.03 -19.66 -16.47
CA ASP A 131 10.88 -19.58 -17.65
C ASP A 131 12.21 -18.85 -17.39
N TYR A 132 12.35 -18.17 -16.23
CA TYR A 132 13.59 -17.48 -15.85
C TYR A 132 14.59 -18.41 -15.14
N SER A 133 15.86 -18.01 -15.17
CA SER A 133 16.93 -18.65 -14.38
C SER A 133 16.57 -18.66 -12.90
N LYS A 134 16.75 -19.80 -12.24
CA LYS A 134 16.57 -19.99 -10.79
C LYS A 134 17.89 -19.90 -10.02
N LYS A 135 18.99 -19.59 -10.71
CA LYS A 135 20.34 -19.54 -10.12
C LYS A 135 20.62 -18.21 -9.43
N ASP A 136 19.89 -17.16 -9.81
CA ASP A 136 20.24 -15.78 -9.49
C ASP A 136 19.09 -15.13 -8.70
N ASP A 137 19.19 -15.17 -7.37
CA ASP A 137 18.30 -14.40 -6.49
C ASP A 137 18.85 -12.96 -6.36
N LEU A 138 17.95 -11.97 -6.22
CA LEU A 138 18.38 -10.60 -5.93
C LEU A 138 19.06 -10.57 -4.55
N PRO A 139 20.29 -10.03 -4.41
CA PRO A 139 20.93 -9.98 -3.10
C PRO A 139 20.07 -9.18 -2.12
N TYR A 140 20.00 -9.62 -0.87
CA TYR A 140 19.23 -8.98 0.20
C TYR A 140 19.44 -7.47 0.26
N GLU A 141 20.71 -7.04 0.22
CA GLU A 141 21.11 -5.63 0.31
C GLU A 141 20.53 -4.78 -0.83
N TYR A 142 20.37 -5.35 -2.02
CA TYR A 142 19.77 -4.63 -3.15
C TYR A 142 18.27 -4.46 -2.96
N VAL A 143 17.57 -5.48 -2.45
CA VAL A 143 16.13 -5.37 -2.16
C VAL A 143 15.88 -4.28 -1.10
N ASP A 144 16.65 -4.32 0.00
CA ASP A 144 16.60 -3.32 1.06
C ASP A 144 16.92 -1.91 0.55
N LYS A 145 17.99 -1.77 -0.23
CA LYS A 145 18.41 -0.49 -0.81
C LYS A 145 17.34 0.09 -1.73
N VAL A 146 16.78 -0.71 -2.65
CA VAL A 146 15.73 -0.26 -3.57
C VAL A 146 14.51 0.24 -2.80
N ILE A 147 14.05 -0.47 -1.77
CA ILE A 147 12.90 -0.04 -0.98
C ILE A 147 13.24 1.22 -0.17
N THR A 148 14.44 1.32 0.38
CA THR A 148 14.89 2.50 1.13
C THR A 148 14.90 3.74 0.24
N GLU A 149 15.59 3.68 -0.90
CA GLU A 149 15.71 4.80 -1.84
C GLU A 149 14.35 5.18 -2.42
N ALA A 150 13.53 4.19 -2.80
CA ALA A 150 12.21 4.46 -3.36
C ALA A 150 11.26 5.14 -2.35
N LYS A 151 11.35 4.82 -1.05
CA LYS A 151 10.61 5.56 -0.01
C LYS A 151 11.03 7.02 0.11
N GLU A 152 12.32 7.33 -0.07
CA GLU A 152 12.81 8.72 -0.08
C GLU A 152 12.25 9.51 -1.27
N MET A 153 12.03 8.83 -2.40
CA MET A 153 11.40 9.41 -3.59
C MET A 153 9.86 9.53 -3.47
N GLY A 154 9.26 8.84 -2.49
CA GLY A 154 7.82 8.85 -2.24
C GLY A 154 7.06 7.61 -2.72
N THR A 155 7.73 6.52 -3.05
CA THR A 155 7.12 5.21 -3.35
C THR A 155 6.92 4.42 -2.05
N TYR A 156 5.68 4.01 -1.79
CA TYR A 156 5.33 3.27 -0.57
C TYR A 156 4.48 2.02 -0.82
N PHE A 157 4.29 1.64 -2.09
CA PHE A 157 3.54 0.45 -2.45
C PHE A 157 4.40 -0.46 -3.32
N TYR A 158 4.59 -1.68 -2.85
CA TYR A 158 5.48 -2.66 -3.46
C TYR A 158 4.71 -3.94 -3.75
N VAL A 159 4.92 -4.50 -4.94
CA VAL A 159 4.39 -5.82 -5.28
C VAL A 159 5.55 -6.79 -5.30
N ILE A 160 5.55 -7.73 -4.35
CA ILE A 160 6.56 -8.79 -4.30
C ILE A 160 6.06 -9.97 -5.14
N THR A 161 6.83 -10.36 -6.15
CA THR A 161 6.47 -11.40 -7.12
C THR A 161 7.71 -12.24 -7.53
N GLY A 162 7.73 -12.80 -8.74
CA GLY A 162 8.73 -13.75 -9.20
C GLY A 162 8.21 -15.18 -9.10
N GLY A 163 8.99 -16.06 -8.45
CA GLY A 163 8.55 -17.39 -8.04
C GLY A 163 7.70 -17.34 -6.78
N GLU A 164 8.00 -18.22 -5.82
CA GLU A 164 7.39 -18.16 -4.48
C GLU A 164 8.28 -17.34 -3.55
N ALA A 165 7.88 -16.12 -3.23
CA ALA A 165 8.68 -15.21 -2.41
C ALA A 165 8.97 -15.77 -1.00
N PHE A 166 8.07 -16.61 -0.46
CA PHE A 166 8.25 -17.25 0.85
C PHE A 166 9.26 -18.41 0.86
N VAL A 167 9.82 -18.81 -0.29
CA VAL A 167 10.96 -19.76 -0.35
C VAL A 167 12.29 -19.09 0.02
N ARG A 168 12.30 -17.75 0.17
CA ARG A 168 13.40 -16.96 0.70
C ARG A 168 13.11 -16.51 2.13
N ASP A 169 13.71 -17.19 3.11
CA ASP A 169 13.50 -16.87 4.53
C ASP A 169 13.95 -15.45 4.90
N ASP A 170 15.01 -14.93 4.25
CA ASP A 170 15.56 -13.59 4.47
C ASP A 170 14.60 -12.45 4.07
N MET A 171 13.59 -12.73 3.24
CA MET A 171 12.57 -11.74 2.89
C MET A 171 11.68 -11.37 4.08
N LEU A 172 11.55 -12.24 5.09
CA LEU A 172 10.81 -11.91 6.30
C LEU A 172 11.47 -10.74 7.06
N ASP A 173 12.80 -10.65 7.02
CA ASP A 173 13.54 -9.53 7.61
C ASP A 173 13.33 -8.23 6.81
N ILE A 174 13.25 -8.31 5.48
CA ILE A 174 12.86 -7.17 4.62
C ILE A 174 11.47 -6.67 5.01
N TYR A 175 10.47 -7.56 5.13
CA TYR A 175 9.10 -7.16 5.48
C TYR A 175 9.02 -6.54 6.88
N LYS A 176 9.78 -7.10 7.83
CA LYS A 176 9.88 -6.56 9.19
C LYS A 176 10.52 -5.17 9.21
N LYS A 177 11.59 -4.97 8.45
CA LYS A 177 12.32 -3.70 8.33
C LYS A 177 11.46 -2.61 7.68
N HIS A 178 10.85 -2.91 6.53
CA HIS A 178 10.03 -1.96 5.77
C HIS A 178 8.54 -2.04 6.12
N ASN A 179 8.24 -2.19 7.41
CA ASN A 179 6.85 -2.27 7.89
C ASN A 179 6.09 -0.93 7.78
N ASP A 180 6.72 0.12 7.26
CA ASP A 180 6.12 1.42 6.96
C ASP A 180 5.67 1.54 5.49
N ALA A 181 5.82 0.49 4.69
CA ALA A 181 5.30 0.41 3.32
C ALA A 181 4.17 -0.62 3.20
N ALA A 182 3.38 -0.49 2.14
CA ALA A 182 2.33 -1.43 1.76
C ALA A 182 2.86 -2.45 0.74
#